data_AF-A0A7V6ZQ38-F1
#
_entry.id   AF-A0A7V6ZQ38-F1
#
_cell.length_a   1.000
_cell.length_b   1.000
_cell.length_c   1.000
_cell.angle_alpha   90.00
_cell.angle_beta   90.00
_cell.angle_gamma   90.00
#
_symmetry.space_group_name_H-M   'P 1'
#
loop_
_entity.id
_entity.type
_entity.pdbx_description
1 polymer ?
#
loop_
_entity_poly.entity_id
_entity_poly.type
_entity_poly.pdbx_seq_one_letter_code
_entity_poly.pdbx_strand_id
1 'polypeptide(L)' 'MKKLAILSILVGLAAFVGIILISAKSQSLSPLVKTVGFISLGYFGVICFTWGWLKIFKKK' A
#
# COMPACT_ATOMS: atom_id res chain seq x y z
N MET A 1 -20.39 0.07 2.24
CA MET A 1 -19.28 0.74 2.96
C MET A 1 -18.27 -0.24 3.55
N LYS A 2 -18.66 -1.18 4.42
CA LYS A 2 -17.71 -2.15 5.05
C LYS A 2 -16.92 -2.99 4.03
N LYS A 3 -17.56 -3.49 2.97
CA LYS A 3 -16.89 -4.24 1.88
C LYS A 3 -15.80 -3.42 1.16
N LEU A 4 -16.09 -2.14 0.87
CA LEU A 4 -15.13 -1.20 0.29
C LEU A 4 -13.95 -0.93 1.23
N ALA A 5 -14.22 -0.79 2.52
CA ALA A 5 -13.17 -0.59 3.52
C ALA A 5 -12.25 -1.82 3.65
N ILE A 6 -12.82 -3.03 3.61
CA ILE A 6 -12.05 -4.28 3.57
C ILE A 6 -11.21 -4.36 2.28
N LEU A 7 -11.80 -4.02 1.13
CA LEU A 7 -11.07 -3.98 -0.14
C LEU A 7 -9.88 -3.02 -0.08
N SER A 8 -10.06 -1.82 0.50
CA SER A 8 -8.97 -0.86 0.66
C SER A 8 -7.87 -1.36 1.59
N ILE A 9 -8.20 -2.11 2.65
CA ILE A 9 -7.20 -2.78 3.49
C ILE A 9 -6.42 -3.81 2.69
N LEU A 10 -7.11 -4.66 1.92
CA LEU A 10 -6.45 -5.67 1.07
C LEU A 10 -5.56 -5.04 0.01
N VAL A 11 -5.99 -3.95 -0.61
CA VAL A 11 -5.18 -3.16 -1.55
C VAL A 11 -3.96 -2.56 -0.85
N GLY A 12 -4.12 -2.04 0.37
CA GLY A 12 -3.01 -1.55 1.18
C GLY A 12 -1.98 -2.63 1.49
N LEU A 13 -2.45 -3.82 1.91
CA LEU A 13 -1.60 -4.99 2.15
C LEU A 13 -0.88 -5.45 0.87
N ALA A 14 -1.57 -5.48 -0.27
CA ALA A 14 -0.95 -5.80 -1.55
C ALA A 14 0.13 -4.79 -1.95
N ALA A 15 -0.09 -3.49 -1.68
CA ALA A 15 0.93 -2.46 -1.91
C ALA A 15 2.17 -2.67 -1.01
N PHE A 16 1.99 -3.07 0.25
CA PHE A 16 3.12 -3.45 1.12
C PHE A 16 3.91 -4.64 0.57
N VAL A 17 3.23 -5.66 0.05
CA VAL A 17 3.91 -6.77 -0.65
C VAL A 17 4.67 -6.26 -1.87
N GLY A 18 4.09 -5.33 -2.64
CA GLY A 18 4.76 -4.66 -3.75
C GLY A 18 6.05 -3.97 -3.34
N ILE A 19 6.05 -3.25 -2.21
CA ILE A 19 7.25 -2.61 -1.65
C ILE A 19 8.32 -3.64 -1.29
N ILE A 20 7.93 -4.76 -0.66
CA ILE A 20 8.86 -5.85 -0.33
C ILE A 20 9.50 -6.40 -1.61
N LEU A 21 8.72 -6.60 -2.68
CA LEU A 21 9.23 -7.09 -3.96
C LEU A 21 10.18 -6.10 -4.63
N ILE A 22 9.87 -4.79 -4.60
CA ILE A 22 10.78 -3.74 -5.10
C ILE A 22 12.08 -3.73 -4.29
N SER A 23 11.99 -3.87 -2.96
CA SER A 23 13.17 -3.94 -2.10
C SER A 23 14.02 -5.17 -2.40
N ALA A 24 13.39 -6.34 -2.57
CA ALA A 24 14.07 -7.59 -2.88
C ALA A 24 14.76 -7.58 -4.25
N LYS A 25 14.19 -6.88 -5.24
CA LYS A 25 14.75 -6.73 -6.60
C LYS A 25 15.48 -5.40 -6.80
N SER A 26 15.83 -4.69 -5.72
CA SER A 26 16.34 -3.32 -5.80
C SER A 26 17.67 -3.17 -6.55
N GLN A 27 18.48 -4.24 -6.62
CA GLN A 27 19.76 -4.24 -7.35
C GLN A 27 19.60 -4.30 -8.87
N SER A 28 18.49 -4.86 -9.37
CA SER A 28 18.23 -5.02 -10.81
C SER A 28 17.25 -3.98 -11.37
N LEU A 29 16.63 -3.17 -10.51
CA LEU A 29 15.69 -2.12 -10.90
C LEU A 29 16.42 -0.81 -11.18
N SER A 30 15.91 -0.05 -12.16
CA SER A 30 16.45 1.28 -12.42
C SER A 30 16.23 2.20 -11.20
N PRO A 31 17.12 3.17 -10.95
CA PRO A 31 17.02 4.08 -9.79
C PRO A 31 15.67 4.80 -9.74
N LEU A 32 15.12 5.17 -10.90
CA LEU A 32 13.86 5.88 -11.02
C LEU A 32 12.67 4.99 -10.64
N VAL A 33 12.64 3.73 -11.10
CA VAL A 33 11.60 2.77 -10.74
C VAL A 33 11.66 2.43 -9.26
N LYS A 34 12.86 2.29 -8.70
CA LYS A 34 13.02 2.07 -7.24
C LYS A 34 12.40 3.21 -6.45
N THR A 35 12.79 4.45 -6.76
CA THR A 35 12.35 5.63 -6.00
C THR A 35 10.86 5.91 -6.19
N VAL A 36 10.39 6.01 -7.44
CA VAL A 36 8.98 6.29 -7.73
C VAL A 36 8.10 5.15 -7.25
N GLY A 37 8.50 3.90 -7.48
CA GLY A 37 7.80 2.72 -7.01
C GLY A 37 7.67 2.67 -5.49
N PHE A 38 8.76 2.91 -4.75
CA PHE A 38 8.72 2.97 -3.28
C PHE A 38 7.78 4.06 -2.77
N ILE A 39 7.91 5.27 -3.31
CA ILE A 39 7.12 6.43 -2.86
C ILE A 39 5.65 6.20 -3.18
N SER A 40 5.33 5.88 -4.43
CA SER A 40 3.95 5.69 -4.87
C SER A 40 3.27 4.54 -4.13
N LEU A 41 3.84 3.34 -4.10
CA LEU A 41 3.25 2.19 -3.40
C LEU A 41 3.23 2.40 -1.88
N GLY A 42 4.25 3.04 -1.32
CA GLY A 42 4.32 3.39 0.10
C GLY A 42 3.16 4.26 0.53
N TYR A 43 3.05 5.46 -0.05
CA TYR A 43 1.99 6.40 0.31
C TYR A 43 0.61 5.85 -0.04
N PHE A 44 0.44 5.26 -1.23
CA PHE A 44 -0.84 4.68 -1.63
C PHE A 44 -1.27 3.55 -0.70
N GLY A 45 -0.35 2.63 -0.37
CA GLY A 45 -0.61 1.50 0.50
C GLY A 45 -1.04 1.94 1.91
N VAL A 46 -0.32 2.90 2.49
CA VAL A 46 -0.64 3.47 3.81
C VAL A 46 -1.99 4.17 3.77
N ILE A 47 -2.26 5.02 2.77
CA ILE A 47 -3.54 5.74 2.66
C ILE A 47 -4.71 4.77 2.56
N CYS A 48 -4.63 3.76 1.69
CA CYS A 48 -5.67 2.77 1.51
C CYS A 48 -5.91 1.94 2.80
N PHE A 49 -4.83 1.50 3.45
CA PHE A 49 -4.92 0.75 4.69
C PHE A 49 -5.55 1.59 5.80
N THR A 50 -5.03 2.79 6.06
CA THR A 50 -5.51 3.68 7.11
C THR A 50 -6.96 4.10 6.88
N TRP A 51 -7.33 4.45 5.65
CA TRP A 51 -8.72 4.80 5.32
C TRP A 51 -9.66 3.63 5.56
N GLY A 52 -9.30 2.43 5.08
CA GLY A 52 -10.11 1.23 5.27
C GLY A 52 -10.24 0.87 6.76
N TRP A 53 -9.15 0.93 7.50
CA TRP A 53 -9.13 0.67 8.95
C TRP A 53 -10.02 1.65 9.72
N LEU A 54 -9.85 2.96 9.49
CA LEU A 54 -10.70 3.98 10.09
C LEU A 54 -12.17 3.74 9.74
N LYS A 55 -12.49 3.32 8.52
CA LYS A 55 -13.88 3.14 8.11
C LYS A 55 -14.54 1.88 8.69
N ILE A 56 -13.76 0.87 9.07
CA ILE A 56 -14.25 -0.31 9.80
C ILE A 56 -14.40 -0.01 11.29
N PHE A 57 -13.40 0.64 11.89
CA PHE A 57 -13.27 0.74 13.35
C PHE A 57 -13.62 2.10 13.95
N LYS A 58 -13.95 3.11 13.15
CA LYS A 58 -14.47 4.38 13.68
C LYS A 58 -15.80 4.11 14.39
N LYS A 59 -15.72 3.99 15.72
CA LYS A 59 -16.88 4.13 16.61
C LYS A 59 -17.42 5.56 16.42
N LYS A 60 -18.74 5.66 16.30
CA LYS A 60 -19.45 6.95 16.17
C LYS A 60 -19.07 7.86 17.33
#